data_AF-A0A7J4G298-F1
#
_entry.id   AF-A0A7J4G298-F1
#
_cell.length_a   1.000
_cell.length_b   1.000
_cell.length_c   1.000
_cell.angle_alpha   90.00
_cell.angle_beta   90.00
_cell.angle_gamma   90.00
#
_symmetry.space_group_name_H-M   'P 1'
#
loop_
_entity.id
_entity.type
_entity.pdbx_description
1 polymer ?
#
loop_
_entity_poly.entity_id
_entity_poly.type
_entity_poly.pdbx_seq_one_letter_code
_entity_poly.pdbx_strand_id
1 'polypeptide(L)' 'MINMKRDVGRYHKLPWGGGQLTIPKDLVKTLNLKNKDKVLMEYDPKKKELKITKL' A
#
# COMPACT_ATOMS: atom_id res chain seq x y z
N MET A 1 22.23 16.97 -6.49
CA MET A 1 21.43 16.44 -5.36
C MET A 1 20.01 16.19 -5.85
N ILE A 2 19.63 14.93 -6.04
CA ILE A 2 18.28 14.59 -6.52
C ILE A 2 17.34 14.72 -5.32
N ASN A 3 16.48 15.73 -5.37
CA ASN A 3 15.49 16.03 -4.34
C ASN A 3 14.35 15.01 -4.47
N MET A 4 14.54 13.79 -3.94
CA MET A 4 13.48 12.80 -3.84
C MET A 4 12.42 13.30 -2.86
N LYS A 5 11.38 13.94 -3.38
CA LYS A 5 10.10 14.09 -2.67
C LYS A 5 9.69 12.69 -2.20
N ARG A 6 9.74 12.47 -0.88
CA ARG A 6 9.35 11.19 -0.25
C ARG A 6 7.83 11.09 -0.32
N ASP A 7 7.29 10.54 -1.39
CA ASP A 7 5.86 10.25 -1.47
C ASP A 7 5.49 9.09 -0.51
N VAL A 8 4.93 9.52 0.62
CA VAL A 8 3.77 8.97 1.35
C VAL A 8 3.54 7.45 1.27
N GLY A 9 4.43 6.68 1.88
CA GLY A 9 4.19 5.28 2.22
C GLY A 9 5.41 4.65 2.89
N ARG A 10 5.29 4.19 4.15
CA ARG A 10 6.38 3.43 4.78
C ARG A 10 6.36 2.02 4.21
N TYR A 11 7.19 1.78 3.21
CA TYR A 11 7.52 0.44 2.73
C TYR A 11 8.57 -0.18 3.65
N HIS A 12 8.26 -1.31 4.26
CA HIS A 12 9.20 -2.12 5.02
C HIS A 12 9.54 -3.39 4.26
N LYS A 13 10.83 -3.60 3.99
CA LYS A 13 11.33 -4.87 3.49
C LYS A 13 11.47 -5.84 4.67
N LEU A 14 10.84 -6.99 4.57
CA LEU A 14 10.87 -8.04 5.57
C LEU A 14 12.08 -8.98 5.34
N PRO A 15 12.62 -9.62 6.40
CA PRO A 15 13.82 -10.45 6.29
C PRO A 15 13.70 -11.62 5.30
N TRP A 16 12.49 -12.13 5.09
CA TRP A 16 12.18 -13.23 4.17
C TRP A 16 12.02 -12.80 2.71
N GLY A 17 12.33 -11.54 2.38
CA GLY A 17 12.20 -10.99 1.02
C GLY A 17 10.83 -10.38 0.70
N GLY A 18 9.91 -10.40 1.66
CA GLY A 18 8.61 -9.74 1.55
C GLY A 18 8.68 -8.22 1.61
N GLY A 19 7.65 -7.57 1.06
CA GLY A 19 7.42 -6.13 1.21
C GLY A 19 6.12 -5.87 1.97
N GLN A 20 6.16 -4.98 2.94
CA GLN A 20 4.97 -4.50 3.65
C GLN A 20 4.77 -3.02 3.38
N LEU A 21 3.54 -2.65 3.01
CA LEU A 21 3.14 -1.26 2.84
C LEU A 21 2.17 -0.87 3.95
N THR A 22 2.49 0.22 4.66
CA THR A 22 1.62 0.73 5.73
C THR A 22 0.51 1.58 5.12
N ILE A 23 -0.75 1.16 5.28
CA ILE A 23 -1.91 1.96 4.83
C ILE A 23 -2.21 3.03 5.90
N PRO A 24 -2.34 4.32 5.52
CA PRO A 24 -2.75 5.40 6.42
C PRO A 24 -4.06 5.10 7.17
N LYS A 25 -4.15 5.53 8.43
CA LYS A 25 -5.32 5.28 9.29
C LYS A 25 -6.63 5.80 8.69
N ASP A 26 -6.57 6.92 7.97
CA ASP A 26 -7.77 7.52 7.36
C ASP A 26 -8.32 6.62 6.26
N LEU A 27 -7.46 6.07 5.39
CA LEU A 27 -7.85 5.11 4.36
C LEU A 27 -8.35 3.80 4.97
N VAL A 28 -7.75 3.32 6.06
CA VAL A 28 -8.23 2.14 6.80
C VAL A 28 -9.66 2.34 7.28
N LYS A 29 -10.00 3.53 7.80
CA LYS A 29 -11.37 3.87 8.23
C LYS A 29 -12.32 3.98 7.04
N THR A 30 -11.94 4.70 5.99
CA THR A 30 -12.76 4.86 4.77
C THR A 30 -13.08 3.53 4.11
N LEU A 31 -12.10 2.63 4.04
CA LEU A 31 -12.25 1.28 3.45
C LEU A 31 -12.76 0.23 4.46
N ASN A 32 -13.02 0.64 5.71
CA ASN A 32 -13.42 -0.24 6.81
C ASN A 32 -12.55 -1.51 6.92
N LEU A 33 -11.23 -1.38 6.76
CA LEU A 33 -10.29 -2.51 6.78
C LEU A 33 -10.03 -2.97 8.21
N LYS A 34 -10.12 -4.28 8.43
CA LYS A 34 -9.75 -4.93 9.71
C LYS A 34 -8.44 -5.72 9.56
N ASN A 35 -7.85 -6.04 10.70
CA ASN A 35 -6.67 -6.91 10.72
C ASN A 35 -7.01 -8.28 10.13
N LYS A 36 -6.18 -8.75 9.19
CA LYS A 36 -6.34 -9.99 8.41
C LYS A 36 -7.49 -10.00 7.39
N ASP A 37 -8.10 -8.85 7.10
CA ASP A 37 -9.01 -8.76 5.95
C ASP A 37 -8.26 -9.14 4.67
N LYS A 38 -8.92 -9.92 3.81
CA LYS A 38 -8.40 -10.22 2.48
C LYS A 38 -8.65 -9.02 1.58
N VAL A 39 -7.62 -8.65 0.82
CA VAL A 39 -7.70 -7.57 -0.16
C VAL A 39 -7.19 -8.08 -1.50
N LEU A 40 -7.79 -7.59 -2.57
CA LEU A 40 -7.30 -7.77 -3.92
C LEU A 40 -6.34 -6.61 -4.23
N MET A 41 -5.14 -6.94 -4.72
CA MET A 41 -4.15 -5.96 -5.14
C MET A 41 -3.90 -6.11 -6.64
N GLU A 42 -4.14 -5.04 -7.40
CA GLU A 42 -3.97 -5.03 -8.85
C GLU A 42 -3.08 -3.85 -9.26
N TYR A 43 -2.15 -4.10 -10.17
CA TYR A 43 -1.32 -3.05 -10.75
C TYR A 43 -1.93 -2.55 -12.06
N ASP A 44 -2.20 -1.24 -12.14
CA ASP A 44 -2.64 -0.58 -13.37
C ASP A 44 -1.39 -0.05 -14.10
N PRO A 45 -0.90 -0.72 -15.18
CA PRO A 45 0.32 -0.32 -15.85
C PRO A 45 0.18 1.01 -16.62
N LYS A 46 -1.05 1.41 -16.98
CA LYS A 46 -1.30 2.67 -17.69
C LYS A 46 -1.17 3.86 -16.75
N LYS A 47 -1.68 3.71 -15.52
CA LYS A 47 -1.64 4.76 -14.48
C LYS A 47 -0.41 4.67 -13.58
N LYS A 48 0.30 3.54 -13.59
CA LYS A 48 1.42 3.21 -12.68
C LYS A 48 0.98 3.25 -11.21
N GLU A 49 -0.20 2.72 -10.93
CA GLU A 49 -0.83 2.74 -9.60
C GLU A 49 -1.17 1.32 -9.13
N LEU A 50 -1.10 1.10 -7.81
CA LEU A 50 -1.62 -0.10 -7.15
C LEU A 50 -3.04 0.18 -6.65
N LYS A 51 -4.01 -0.57 -7.17
CA LYS A 51 -5.39 -0.58 -6.68
C LYS A 51 -5.53 -1.63 -5.60
N ILE A 52 -6.12 -1.25 -4.48
CA ILE A 52 -6.41 -2.14 -3.36
C ILE A 52 -7.92 -2.15 -3.18
N THR A 53 -8.53 -3.32 -3.34
CA THR A 53 -9.98 -3.51 -3.21
C THR A 53 -10.24 -4.47 -2.06
N LYS A 54 -11.15 -4.11 -1.15
CA LYS A 54 -11.58 -5.00 -0.07
C LYS A 54 -12.48 -6.11 -0.64
N LEU A 55 -12.23 -7.36 -0.24
CA LEU A 55 -13.05 -8.53 -0.58
C LEU A 55 -14.14 -8.80 0.45
#